data_AF-A0A7C5QHJ8-F1
#
_entry.id   AF-A0A7C5QHJ8-F1
#
_cell.length_a   1.000
_cell.length_b   1.000
_cell.length_c   1.000
_cell.angle_alpha   90.00
_cell.angle_beta   90.00
_cell.angle_gamma   90.00
#
_symmetry.space_group_name_H-M   'P 1'
#
loop_
_entity.id
_entity.type
_entity.pdbx_description
1 polymer ?
#
loop_
_entity_poly.entity_id
_entity_poly.type
_entity_poly.pdbx_seq_one_letter_code
_entity_poly.pdbx_strand_id
1 'polypeptide(L)'
;MNLIKLKKIINASIFSGCIGVVCIIVFSGCYETWDECDRPEDCGNGMTCHLGRCIPISDTDSGEFDSISDEESVSYDFTEEFFDVPDVPYETENTTQCGDVTFELTETQETLIIPNNVKYMHVKAWGAGGNEEHSPGTCPNIYDDAGLGGFTEAVFEIVPGTNLIVIVGKLGRAGDPPPDRVRFGFGNWGGGGLSGIFMGPDPITESSQDKAILIAGGGGGSGGDCAYPGGTGNSDDSGGQSTMQGSDGADGVNGGGGGYHGGTGGARGKGGKGGSGFVVSNGVFPEIRVLDSRIMHSEPGVGHPPKTDDPDYDGEAGGIEKNGRVVIHFTCEPPQLI
;
A
#
# COMPACT_ATOMS: atom_id res chain seq x y z
N MET A 1 4.72 48.49 -30.55
CA MET A 1 5.93 48.82 -31.34
C MET A 1 6.88 49.62 -30.48
N ASN A 2 7.96 49.00 -30.00
CA ASN A 2 9.26 49.63 -29.77
C ASN A 2 10.27 48.52 -29.43
N LEU A 3 11.04 48.13 -30.45
CA LEU A 3 12.29 47.39 -30.35
C LEU A 3 13.34 48.24 -29.63
N ILE A 4 14.28 47.61 -28.90
CA ILE A 4 15.73 47.86 -29.02
C ILE A 4 16.54 46.72 -28.36
N LYS A 5 17.26 46.00 -29.23
CA LYS A 5 18.64 45.47 -29.19
C LYS A 5 19.13 44.47 -28.11
N LEU A 6 19.27 43.22 -28.58
CA LEU A 6 20.48 42.39 -28.67
C LEU A 6 21.77 42.80 -27.90
N LYS A 7 22.34 41.81 -27.19
CA LYS A 7 23.78 41.52 -27.25
C LYS A 7 24.04 40.00 -27.17
N LYS A 8 24.89 39.53 -28.09
CA LYS A 8 25.32 38.15 -28.35
C LYS A 8 26.84 38.11 -28.17
N ILE A 9 27.36 37.16 -27.39
CA ILE A 9 28.78 36.71 -27.29
C ILE A 9 28.65 35.23 -26.89
N ILE A 10 28.93 34.16 -27.66
CA ILE A 10 30.06 33.68 -28.51
C ILE A 10 31.30 33.19 -27.72
N ASN A 11 31.55 31.87 -27.86
CA ASN A 11 32.78 31.07 -27.71
C ASN A 11 33.27 30.75 -26.27
N ALA A 12 33.81 29.57 -25.96
CA ALA A 12 34.54 28.60 -26.79
C ALA A 12 34.48 27.16 -26.24
N SER A 13 34.57 26.20 -27.17
CA SER A 13 34.90 24.79 -26.95
C SER A 13 36.38 24.61 -26.59
N ILE A 14 36.71 23.67 -25.70
CA ILE A 14 38.05 23.08 -25.59
C ILE A 14 37.92 21.55 -25.52
N PHE A 15 38.62 20.91 -26.46
CA PHE A 15 38.96 19.49 -26.56
C PHE A 15 40.18 19.19 -25.66
N SER A 16 40.17 18.07 -24.94
CA SER A 16 41.35 17.25 -24.53
C SER A 16 40.79 16.08 -23.71
N GLY A 17 41.01 14.79 -23.96
CA GLY A 17 42.17 14.09 -24.50
C GLY A 17 42.45 12.92 -23.53
N CYS A 18 42.28 11.68 -24.01
CA CYS A 18 42.45 10.43 -23.25
C CYS A 18 43.79 10.30 -22.53
N ILE A 19 43.82 9.60 -21.38
CA ILE A 19 44.84 8.62 -20.93
C ILE A 19 44.29 7.95 -19.66
N GLY A 20 44.26 6.62 -19.60
CA GLY A 20 44.00 5.91 -18.34
C GLY A 20 43.37 4.54 -18.52
N VAL A 21 44.17 3.57 -18.97
CA VAL A 21 43.87 2.14 -18.95
C VAL A 21 43.62 1.70 -17.51
N VAL A 22 42.41 1.28 -17.19
CA VAL A 22 42.11 0.43 -16.03
C VAL A 22 41.37 -0.80 -16.53
N CYS A 23 42.10 -1.90 -16.65
CA CYS A 23 41.53 -3.24 -16.76
C CYS A 23 40.83 -3.58 -15.45
N ILE A 24 39.50 -3.47 -15.41
CA ILE A 24 38.69 -4.17 -14.41
C ILE A 24 38.34 -5.53 -15.00
N ILE A 25 38.94 -6.58 -14.43
CA ILE A 25 38.54 -7.96 -14.67
C ILE A 25 37.19 -8.13 -13.96
N VAL A 26 36.10 -8.07 -14.73
CA VAL A 26 34.77 -8.48 -14.25
C VAL A 26 34.71 -9.99 -14.41
N PHE A 27 34.76 -10.72 -13.28
CA PHE A 27 34.33 -12.10 -13.24
C PHE A 27 32.83 -12.13 -13.48
N SER A 28 32.44 -12.42 -14.73
CA SER A 28 31.11 -12.88 -15.08
C SER A 28 30.94 -14.31 -14.55
N GLY A 29 30.51 -14.43 -13.30
CA GLY A 29 29.86 -15.62 -12.80
C GLY A 29 28.37 -15.50 -13.11
N CYS A 30 27.87 -16.30 -14.05
CA CYS A 30 26.45 -16.53 -14.20
C CYS A 30 25.97 -17.26 -12.94
N TYR A 31 25.32 -16.55 -12.02
CA TYR A 31 24.42 -17.18 -11.06
C TYR A 31 23.08 -17.32 -11.78
N GLU A 32 22.77 -18.53 -12.23
CA GLU A 32 21.38 -18.90 -12.53
C GLU A 32 20.62 -18.83 -11.21
N THR A 33 19.63 -17.95 -11.12
CA THR A 33 18.68 -17.91 -10.00
C THR A 33 17.63 -18.98 -10.25
N TRP A 34 17.81 -20.14 -9.64
CA TRP A 34 16.88 -21.29 -9.70
C TRP A 34 15.75 -21.15 -8.66
N ASP A 35 14.95 -20.08 -8.73
CA ASP A 35 13.93 -19.81 -7.69
C ASP A 35 12.47 -19.95 -8.17
N GLU A 36 12.22 -20.30 -9.45
CA GLU A 36 10.88 -20.60 -9.94
C GLU A 36 10.69 -22.12 -10.13
N CYS A 37 9.62 -22.65 -9.53
CA CYS A 37 9.23 -24.05 -9.66
C CYS A 37 7.72 -24.13 -9.96
N ASP A 38 7.31 -25.09 -10.79
CA ASP A 38 5.89 -25.39 -11.01
C ASP A 38 5.49 -26.72 -10.33
N ARG A 39 6.48 -27.58 -10.05
CA ARG A 39 6.29 -28.91 -9.47
C ARG A 39 7.37 -29.23 -8.43
N PRO A 40 7.10 -30.15 -7.49
CA PRO A 40 8.08 -30.55 -6.48
C PRO A 40 9.38 -31.11 -7.06
N GLU A 41 9.35 -31.75 -8.24
CA GLU A 41 10.56 -32.32 -8.86
C GLU A 41 11.51 -31.25 -9.44
N ASP A 42 11.01 -30.03 -9.65
CA ASP A 42 11.82 -28.88 -10.08
C ASP A 42 12.74 -28.41 -8.95
N CYS A 43 12.44 -28.80 -7.71
CA CYS A 43 13.23 -28.51 -6.53
C CYS A 43 14.24 -29.62 -6.23
N GLY A 44 15.44 -29.24 -5.79
CA GLY A 44 16.47 -30.19 -5.37
C GLY A 44 16.04 -31.06 -4.17
N ASN A 45 16.71 -32.20 -3.97
CA ASN A 45 16.43 -33.12 -2.87
C ASN A 45 16.32 -32.41 -1.51
N GLY A 46 15.23 -32.66 -0.77
CA GLY A 46 14.96 -32.06 0.53
C GLY A 46 14.20 -30.72 0.48
N MET A 47 13.74 -30.31 -0.70
CA MET A 47 12.94 -29.11 -0.91
C MET A 47 11.59 -29.50 -1.54
N THR A 48 10.56 -28.67 -1.38
CA THR A 48 9.26 -28.79 -2.06
C THR A 48 8.90 -27.47 -2.72
N CYS A 49 8.12 -27.54 -3.80
CA CYS A 49 7.65 -26.35 -4.49
C CYS A 49 6.40 -25.79 -3.78
N HIS A 50 6.51 -24.58 -3.24
CA HIS A 50 5.40 -23.89 -2.57
C HIS A 50 5.26 -22.48 -3.14
N LEU A 51 4.12 -22.21 -3.77
CA LEU A 51 3.78 -20.90 -4.38
C LEU A 51 4.87 -20.39 -5.33
N GLY A 52 5.37 -21.26 -6.20
CA GLY A 52 6.37 -20.90 -7.20
C GLY A 52 7.80 -20.83 -6.66
N ARG A 53 8.06 -21.21 -5.41
CA ARG A 53 9.42 -21.19 -4.81
C ARG A 53 9.76 -22.50 -4.13
N CYS A 54 11.03 -22.93 -4.26
CA CYS A 54 11.53 -24.09 -3.55
C CYS A 54 11.82 -23.74 -2.08
N ILE A 55 11.10 -24.39 -1.15
CA ILE A 55 11.31 -24.26 0.29
C ILE A 55 11.81 -25.58 0.88
N PRO A 56 12.62 -25.58 1.96
CA PRO A 56 13.01 -26.81 2.64
C PRO A 56 11.79 -27.56 3.12
N ILE A 57 11.78 -28.87 2.94
CA ILE A 57 10.84 -29.75 3.66
C ILE A 57 11.28 -29.67 5.11
N SER A 58 10.70 -28.75 5.90
CA SER A 58 10.99 -28.67 7.31
C SER A 58 10.62 -30.01 7.93
N ASP A 59 11.55 -30.61 8.66
CA ASP A 59 11.34 -31.79 9.52
C ASP A 59 10.41 -31.42 10.70
N THR A 60 9.23 -30.90 10.40
CA THR A 60 8.18 -30.65 11.38
C THR A 60 7.52 -31.98 11.71
N ASP A 61 7.87 -32.46 12.90
CA ASP A 61 7.26 -33.53 13.69
C ASP A 61 7.37 -34.96 13.14
N SER A 62 8.49 -35.61 13.49
CA SER A 62 8.46 -37.04 13.84
C SER A 62 7.71 -37.25 15.17
N GLY A 63 6.50 -36.72 15.25
CA GLY A 63 5.54 -37.02 16.30
C GLY A 63 5.34 -38.53 16.32
N GLU A 64 5.74 -39.11 17.44
CA GLU A 64 5.50 -40.48 17.87
C GLU A 64 4.02 -40.82 17.64
N PHE A 65 3.74 -41.45 16.49
CA PHE A 65 2.42 -41.89 16.11
C PHE A 65 2.16 -43.20 16.84
N ASP A 66 1.51 -43.10 18.00
CA ASP A 66 0.97 -44.25 18.72
C ASP A 66 0.11 -45.07 17.75
N SER A 67 0.47 -46.34 17.62
CA SER A 67 -0.16 -47.31 16.74
C SER A 67 -1.61 -47.57 17.19
N ILE A 68 -2.56 -46.83 16.61
CA ILE A 68 -3.95 -47.27 16.55
C ILE A 68 -4.07 -48.21 15.37
N SER A 69 -3.89 -49.50 15.66
CA SER A 69 -4.35 -50.58 14.81
C SER A 69 -5.87 -50.68 14.96
N ASP A 70 -6.61 -50.15 14.01
CA ASP A 70 -7.93 -50.68 13.65
C ASP A 70 -8.14 -50.42 12.16
N GLU A 71 -7.93 -51.49 11.40
CA GLU A 71 -8.21 -51.59 9.97
C GLU A 71 -9.73 -51.58 9.77
N GLU A 72 -10.32 -50.42 9.50
CA GLU A 72 -11.61 -50.34 8.81
C GLU A 72 -11.44 -49.52 7.53
N SER A 73 -11.05 -50.23 6.47
CA SER A 73 -10.92 -49.67 5.12
C SER A 73 -12.31 -49.38 4.55
N VAL A 74 -12.81 -48.18 4.80
CA VAL A 74 -13.98 -47.65 4.11
C VAL A 74 -13.54 -47.20 2.72
N SER A 75 -13.72 -48.07 1.72
CA SER A 75 -13.55 -47.72 0.31
C SER A 75 -14.69 -46.80 -0.12
N TYR A 76 -14.43 -45.49 -0.15
CA TYR A 76 -15.31 -44.55 -0.84
C TYR A 76 -15.02 -44.62 -2.34
N ASP A 77 -15.96 -45.24 -3.07
CA ASP A 77 -16.03 -45.23 -4.53
C ASP A 77 -16.45 -43.83 -4.98
N PHE A 78 -15.47 -42.95 -5.18
CA PHE A 78 -15.67 -41.61 -5.71
C PHE A 78 -15.79 -41.72 -7.23
N THR A 79 -16.96 -42.12 -7.70
CA THR A 79 -17.30 -41.94 -9.11
C THR A 79 -17.42 -40.45 -9.35
N GLU A 80 -16.41 -39.87 -10.01
CA GLU A 80 -16.40 -38.51 -10.54
C GLU A 80 -17.54 -38.35 -11.56
N GLU A 81 -18.77 -38.14 -11.08
CA GLU A 81 -19.79 -37.46 -11.87
C GLU A 81 -19.37 -35.99 -11.95
N PHE A 82 -18.64 -35.68 -13.02
CA PHE A 82 -18.43 -34.32 -13.49
C PHE A 82 -19.80 -33.69 -13.69
N PHE A 83 -20.26 -32.92 -12.70
CA PHE A 83 -21.35 -31.99 -12.91
C PHE A 83 -20.83 -30.93 -13.88
N ASP A 84 -21.28 -31.00 -15.13
CA ASP A 84 -21.18 -29.89 -16.08
C ASP A 84 -21.83 -28.67 -15.42
N VAL A 85 -21.02 -27.83 -14.78
CA VAL A 85 -21.44 -26.51 -14.34
C VAL A 85 -21.73 -25.74 -15.62
N PRO A 86 -23.00 -25.42 -15.93
CA PRO A 86 -23.29 -24.67 -17.13
C PRO A 86 -22.54 -23.34 -17.03
N ASP A 87 -21.73 -23.02 -18.04
CA ASP A 87 -21.15 -21.70 -18.25
C ASP A 87 -22.30 -20.70 -18.24
N VAL A 88 -22.58 -20.13 -17.07
CA VAL A 88 -23.52 -19.02 -16.95
C VAL A 88 -22.71 -17.81 -17.38
N PRO A 89 -22.97 -17.19 -18.56
CA PRO A 89 -22.30 -15.95 -18.90
C PRO A 89 -22.67 -14.95 -17.79
N TYR A 90 -21.68 -14.52 -17.03
CA TYR A 90 -21.83 -13.38 -16.14
C TYR A 90 -22.08 -12.17 -17.05
N GLU A 91 -23.37 -11.90 -17.31
CA GLU A 91 -23.77 -10.66 -17.95
C GLU A 91 -23.39 -9.54 -17.00
N THR A 92 -22.24 -8.91 -17.27
CA THR A 92 -21.91 -7.60 -16.76
C THR A 92 -22.98 -6.65 -17.27
N GLU A 93 -24.05 -6.47 -16.49
CA GLU A 93 -25.01 -5.40 -16.73
C GLU A 93 -24.20 -4.11 -16.80
N ASN A 94 -24.02 -3.64 -18.04
CA ASN A 94 -23.32 -2.44 -18.45
C ASN A 94 -24.19 -1.23 -18.07
N THR A 95 -24.58 -1.19 -16.79
CA THR A 95 -25.37 -0.13 -16.21
C THR A 95 -24.51 1.12 -16.23
N THR A 96 -25.03 2.09 -16.94
CA THR A 96 -24.49 3.44 -17.04
C THR A 96 -24.57 4.06 -15.65
N GLN A 97 -23.60 3.82 -14.78
CA GLN A 97 -23.64 4.37 -13.43
C GLN A 97 -22.41 5.21 -13.14
N CYS A 98 -22.59 6.50 -13.41
CA CYS A 98 -22.15 7.51 -12.49
C CYS A 98 -22.84 7.27 -11.14
N GLY A 99 -22.08 7.31 -10.07
CA GLY A 99 -22.49 6.81 -8.76
C GLY A 99 -21.27 6.63 -7.85
N ASP A 100 -21.52 6.11 -6.66
CA ASP A 100 -20.52 6.06 -5.59
C ASP A 100 -20.12 4.61 -5.31
N VAL A 101 -18.83 4.39 -5.09
CA VAL A 101 -18.28 3.11 -4.62
C VAL A 101 -17.48 3.37 -3.36
N THR A 102 -17.80 2.61 -2.31
CA THR A 102 -17.10 2.67 -1.02
C THR A 102 -16.35 1.38 -0.79
N PHE A 103 -15.09 1.51 -0.39
CA PHE A 103 -14.23 0.43 0.02
C PHE A 103 -13.87 0.62 1.49
N GLU A 104 -14.24 -0.38 2.29
CA GLU A 104 -13.77 -0.54 3.68
C GLU A 104 -12.48 -1.35 3.69
N LEU A 105 -12.02 -1.80 4.87
CA LEU A 105 -10.86 -2.68 5.00
C LEU A 105 -10.84 -3.78 3.94
N THR A 106 -9.89 -3.67 3.03
CA THR A 106 -9.62 -4.69 2.02
C THR A 106 -8.54 -5.60 2.59
N GLU A 107 -8.90 -6.81 2.97
CA GLU A 107 -7.90 -7.83 3.33
C GLU A 107 -7.04 -8.25 2.12
N THR A 108 -7.51 -7.89 0.93
CA THR A 108 -6.97 -8.15 -0.40
C THR A 108 -6.79 -6.85 -1.19
N GLN A 109 -6.26 -6.95 -2.41
CA GLN A 109 -6.27 -5.85 -3.38
C GLN A 109 -7.56 -5.94 -4.20
N GLU A 110 -8.33 -4.87 -4.26
CA GLU A 110 -9.60 -4.86 -5.01
C GLU A 110 -9.39 -4.26 -6.39
N THR A 111 -9.76 -4.99 -7.44
CA THR A 111 -9.68 -4.48 -8.81
C THR A 111 -10.95 -3.73 -9.18
N LEU A 112 -10.81 -2.53 -9.72
CA LEU A 112 -11.91 -1.67 -10.16
C LEU A 112 -11.70 -1.26 -11.62
N ILE A 113 -12.69 -1.52 -12.46
CA ILE A 113 -12.70 -1.08 -13.86
C ILE A 113 -13.58 0.16 -13.95
N ILE A 114 -13.02 1.27 -14.47
CA ILE A 114 -13.79 2.50 -14.67
C ILE A 114 -14.91 2.26 -15.70
N PRO A 115 -16.19 2.54 -15.39
CA PRO A 115 -17.28 2.32 -16.32
C PRO A 115 -17.18 3.19 -17.58
N ASN A 116 -17.63 2.67 -18.72
CA ASN A 116 -17.47 3.28 -20.05
C ASN A 116 -18.02 4.72 -20.21
N ASN A 117 -18.95 5.13 -19.36
CA ASN A 117 -19.63 6.43 -19.44
C ASN A 117 -19.14 7.46 -18.40
N VAL A 118 -18.16 7.10 -17.57
CA VAL A 118 -17.61 7.95 -16.52
C VAL A 118 -16.44 8.75 -17.09
N LYS A 119 -16.42 10.06 -16.84
CA LYS A 119 -15.35 10.96 -17.28
C LYS A 119 -14.54 11.55 -16.14
N TYR A 120 -15.11 11.53 -14.94
CA TYR A 120 -14.50 12.13 -13.78
C TYR A 120 -14.65 11.21 -12.57
N MET A 121 -13.66 11.30 -11.69
CA MET A 121 -13.59 10.54 -10.45
C MET A 121 -13.17 11.49 -9.34
N HIS A 122 -13.95 11.58 -8.27
CA HIS A 122 -13.54 12.22 -7.01
C HIS A 122 -13.23 11.12 -6.01
N VAL A 123 -11.96 11.01 -5.64
CA VAL A 123 -11.49 10.02 -4.67
C VAL A 123 -11.23 10.70 -3.35
N LYS A 124 -11.69 10.07 -2.27
CA LYS A 124 -11.43 10.44 -0.89
C LYS A 124 -10.85 9.22 -0.18
N ALA A 125 -9.73 9.40 0.51
CA ALA A 125 -9.07 8.31 1.22
C ALA A 125 -8.67 8.75 2.63
N TRP A 126 -8.93 7.88 3.60
CA TRP A 126 -8.42 7.97 4.97
C TRP A 126 -7.45 6.82 5.20
N GLY A 127 -6.21 7.11 5.58
CA GLY A 127 -5.26 6.11 6.04
C GLY A 127 -5.73 5.51 7.36
N ALA A 128 -5.30 4.29 7.69
CA ALA A 128 -5.66 3.67 8.96
C ALA A 128 -4.88 4.29 10.13
N GLY A 129 -5.41 4.24 11.34
CA GLY A 129 -4.67 4.66 12.53
C GLY A 129 -3.62 3.63 12.96
N GLY A 130 -2.59 4.12 13.64
CA GLY A 130 -1.64 3.26 14.35
C GLY A 130 -2.31 2.56 15.54
N ASN A 131 -1.60 1.60 16.12
CA ASN A 131 -1.97 1.04 17.42
C ASN A 131 -0.97 1.39 18.50
N GLU A 132 -1.38 1.06 19.71
CA GLU A 132 -0.52 1.06 20.86
C GLU A 132 0.18 -0.29 20.98
N GLU A 133 1.50 -0.27 21.16
CA GLU A 133 2.26 -1.46 21.54
C GLU A 133 2.03 -1.72 23.03
N HIS A 134 0.83 -2.17 23.42
CA HIS A 134 0.48 -2.22 24.84
C HIS A 134 0.57 -3.60 25.47
N SER A 135 1.35 -3.68 26.56
CA SER A 135 1.07 -4.62 27.64
C SER A 135 -0.11 -4.06 28.44
N PRO A 136 -1.19 -4.83 28.68
CA PRO A 136 -2.37 -4.33 29.38
C PRO A 136 -2.02 -3.63 30.71
N GLY A 137 -2.31 -2.32 30.81
CA GLY A 137 -2.24 -1.55 32.08
C GLY A 137 -1.13 -0.52 32.24
N THR A 138 -0.22 -0.34 31.26
CA THR A 138 0.91 0.60 31.43
C THR A 138 0.55 2.06 31.12
N CYS A 139 -0.55 2.31 30.39
CA CYS A 139 -0.93 3.61 29.85
C CYS A 139 -2.42 3.86 30.08
N PRO A 140 -2.77 4.94 30.79
CA PRO A 140 -4.15 5.20 31.20
C PRO A 140 -5.01 5.84 30.11
N ASN A 141 -4.46 6.28 28.97
CA ASN A 141 -5.22 6.96 27.92
C ASN A 141 -4.86 6.48 26.50
N ILE A 142 -5.62 5.51 26.00
CA ILE A 142 -5.46 4.87 24.67
C ILE A 142 -5.60 5.82 23.46
N TYR A 143 -6.07 7.05 23.71
CA TYR A 143 -6.34 8.03 22.66
C TYR A 143 -5.20 9.02 22.44
N ASP A 144 -4.18 9.01 23.29
CA ASP A 144 -3.12 10.02 23.25
C ASP A 144 -1.85 9.52 22.54
N ASP A 145 -1.68 8.20 22.39
CA ASP A 145 -0.34 7.66 22.17
C ASP A 145 -0.13 7.05 20.78
N ALA A 146 -1.17 6.66 20.05
CA ALA A 146 -1.04 6.22 18.66
C ALA A 146 -1.33 7.36 17.67
N GLY A 147 -0.70 7.28 16.50
CA GLY A 147 -0.91 8.24 15.42
C GLY A 147 -2.24 8.00 14.70
N LEU A 148 -2.92 9.08 14.35
CA LEU A 148 -4.10 9.05 13.49
C LEU A 148 -3.70 8.87 12.02
N GLY A 149 -4.62 8.34 11.21
CA GLY A 149 -4.48 8.31 9.76
C GLY A 149 -4.61 9.70 9.14
N GLY A 150 -3.96 9.89 7.99
CA GLY A 150 -4.10 11.09 7.17
C GLY A 150 -5.33 11.03 6.27
N PHE A 151 -5.68 12.16 5.66
CA PHE A 151 -6.72 12.27 4.64
C PHE A 151 -6.16 12.82 3.33
N THR A 152 -6.52 12.19 2.22
CA THR A 152 -6.17 12.68 0.88
C THR A 152 -7.39 12.62 -0.02
N GLU A 153 -7.67 13.71 -0.73
CA GLU A 153 -8.70 13.76 -1.76
C GLU A 153 -8.18 14.37 -3.06
N ALA A 154 -8.74 13.92 -4.18
CA ALA A 154 -8.47 14.52 -5.47
C ALA A 154 -9.61 14.28 -6.46
N VAL A 155 -9.73 15.23 -7.39
CA VAL A 155 -10.63 15.15 -8.54
C VAL A 155 -9.79 14.88 -9.79
N PHE A 156 -10.17 13.84 -10.51
CA PHE A 156 -9.52 13.41 -11.74
C PHE A 156 -10.47 13.49 -12.92
N GLU A 157 -9.95 13.91 -14.08
CA GLU A 157 -10.47 13.48 -15.37
C GLU A 157 -9.82 12.14 -15.73
N ILE A 158 -10.62 11.18 -16.19
CA ILE A 158 -10.22 9.79 -16.37
C ILE A 158 -10.63 9.25 -17.75
N VAL A 159 -9.91 8.26 -18.24
CA VAL A 159 -10.28 7.48 -19.42
C VAL A 159 -11.15 6.29 -19.02
N PRO A 160 -12.34 6.10 -19.63
CA PRO A 160 -13.17 4.94 -19.35
C PRO A 160 -12.48 3.60 -19.70
N GLY A 161 -12.79 2.55 -18.94
CA GLY A 161 -12.21 1.21 -19.11
C GLY A 161 -10.83 1.03 -18.47
N THR A 162 -10.26 2.07 -17.88
CA THR A 162 -9.01 1.97 -17.11
C THR A 162 -9.18 1.06 -15.90
N ASN A 163 -8.19 0.18 -15.68
CA ASN A 163 -8.11 -0.69 -14.51
C ASN A 163 -7.39 0.05 -13.38
N LEU A 164 -7.99 0.00 -12.21
CA LEU A 164 -7.43 0.51 -10.96
C LEU A 164 -7.35 -0.63 -9.95
N ILE A 165 -6.37 -0.54 -9.06
CA ILE A 165 -6.35 -1.30 -7.81
C ILE A 165 -6.68 -0.36 -6.66
N VAL A 166 -7.62 -0.76 -5.81
CA VAL A 166 -7.97 -0.08 -4.57
C VAL A 166 -7.42 -0.86 -3.40
N ILE A 167 -6.80 -0.15 -2.47
CA ILE A 167 -6.23 -0.70 -1.24
C ILE A 167 -6.72 0.14 -0.08
N VAL A 168 -7.24 -0.51 0.95
CA VAL A 168 -7.67 0.13 2.19
C VAL A 168 -6.86 -0.41 3.36
N GLY A 169 -6.22 0.51 4.08
CA GLY A 169 -5.32 0.18 5.17
C GLY A 169 -6.04 -0.49 6.34
N LYS A 170 -5.39 -1.46 6.95
CA LYS A 170 -5.79 -2.02 8.26
C LYS A 170 -5.25 -1.16 9.40
N LEU A 171 -5.95 -1.14 10.53
CA LEU A 171 -5.39 -0.64 11.79
C LEU A 171 -4.02 -1.27 12.09
N GLY A 172 -3.15 -0.52 12.76
CA GLY A 172 -1.85 -1.03 13.21
C GLY A 172 -2.02 -2.22 14.15
N ARG A 173 -1.13 -3.22 14.09
CA ARG A 173 -1.07 -4.27 15.11
C ARG A 173 0.36 -4.73 15.33
N ALA A 174 0.85 -4.56 16.55
CA ALA A 174 2.15 -5.07 16.93
C ALA A 174 2.11 -6.60 17.03
N GLY A 175 3.13 -7.27 16.46
CA GLY A 175 3.34 -8.70 16.68
C GLY A 175 2.39 -9.65 15.96
N ASP A 176 1.50 -9.18 15.08
CA ASP A 176 0.77 -10.08 14.17
C ASP A 176 1.81 -10.72 13.21
N PRO A 177 2.10 -12.04 13.33
CA PRO A 177 3.01 -12.70 12.41
C PRO A 177 2.40 -12.57 11.01
N PRO A 178 3.20 -12.29 9.95
CA PRO A 178 2.66 -12.10 8.61
C PRO A 178 1.93 -13.37 8.19
N PRO A 179 0.60 -13.39 8.06
CA PRO A 179 0.01 -14.41 7.22
C PRO A 179 0.03 -13.82 5.82
N ASP A 180 0.98 -14.20 4.97
CA ASP A 180 0.82 -14.38 3.50
C ASP A 180 0.10 -13.28 2.67
N ARG A 181 -0.12 -12.08 3.22
CA ARG A 181 -0.97 -11.02 2.67
C ARG A 181 -0.15 -9.76 2.44
N VAL A 182 -0.53 -9.04 1.41
CA VAL A 182 0.23 -7.91 0.89
C VAL A 182 0.21 -6.76 1.90
N ARG A 183 1.40 -6.37 2.37
CA ARG A 183 1.56 -5.40 3.44
C ARG A 183 1.63 -3.98 2.90
N PHE A 184 0.48 -3.36 2.65
CA PHE A 184 0.47 -1.96 2.25
C PHE A 184 0.53 -1.04 3.45
N GLY A 185 1.75 -0.61 3.76
CA GLY A 185 1.98 0.37 4.79
C GLY A 185 1.90 -0.16 6.23
N PHE A 186 1.95 -1.48 6.45
CA PHE A 186 2.09 -2.03 7.80
C PHE A 186 3.56 -2.11 8.19
N GLY A 187 3.98 -1.25 9.12
CA GLY A 187 5.22 -1.49 9.85
C GLY A 187 5.07 -2.76 10.69
N ASN A 188 6.13 -3.57 10.83
CA ASN A 188 6.18 -4.75 11.70
C ASN A 188 5.82 -4.48 13.18
N TRP A 189 5.67 -3.21 13.54
CA TRP A 189 5.67 -2.69 14.91
C TRP A 189 4.52 -1.70 15.13
N GLY A 190 3.40 -1.89 14.42
CA GLY A 190 2.16 -1.22 14.80
C GLY A 190 1.77 0.09 14.10
N GLY A 191 2.37 0.38 12.95
CA GLY A 191 1.87 1.45 12.08
C GLY A 191 0.55 1.04 11.40
N GLY A 192 -0.39 1.97 11.28
CA GLY A 192 -1.59 1.81 10.48
C GLY A 192 -1.26 1.75 8.99
N GLY A 193 -2.02 0.95 8.23
CA GLY A 193 -1.86 0.79 6.79
C GLY A 193 -2.26 2.03 5.99
N LEU A 194 -1.73 2.12 4.77
CA LEU A 194 -2.10 3.15 3.81
C LEU A 194 -3.44 2.83 3.14
N SER A 195 -4.15 3.86 2.68
CA SER A 195 -5.34 3.71 1.84
C SER A 195 -5.18 4.51 0.56
N GLY A 196 -5.61 3.98 -0.59
CA GLY A 196 -5.41 4.66 -1.85
C GLY A 196 -5.81 3.87 -3.08
N ILE A 197 -5.47 4.45 -4.24
CA ILE A 197 -5.69 3.86 -5.55
C ILE A 197 -4.41 3.84 -6.39
N PHE A 198 -4.28 2.79 -7.21
CA PHE A 198 -3.10 2.49 -8.01
C PHE A 198 -3.50 2.14 -9.45
N MET A 199 -2.60 2.38 -10.39
CA MET A 199 -2.79 2.09 -11.80
C MET A 199 -2.60 0.59 -12.10
N GLY A 200 -3.45 0.06 -12.98
CA GLY A 200 -3.29 -1.24 -13.61
C GLY A 200 -4.18 -2.34 -13.01
N PRO A 201 -4.09 -3.57 -13.57
CA PRO A 201 -4.66 -4.75 -12.96
C PRO A 201 -3.63 -5.61 -12.20
N ASP A 202 -2.33 -5.36 -12.39
CA ASP A 202 -1.30 -6.21 -11.78
C ASP A 202 -1.28 -6.01 -10.26
N PRO A 203 -0.96 -7.08 -9.50
CA PRO A 203 -0.75 -6.97 -8.07
C PRO A 203 0.26 -5.87 -7.73
N ILE A 204 -0.15 -4.99 -6.83
CA ILE A 204 0.68 -3.98 -6.21
C ILE A 204 1.61 -4.70 -5.22
N THR A 205 2.87 -4.29 -5.15
CA THR A 205 3.91 -4.82 -4.25
C THR A 205 4.61 -3.67 -3.53
N GLU A 206 5.59 -3.93 -2.66
CA GLU A 206 6.38 -2.88 -2.01
C GLU A 206 7.23 -2.01 -2.96
N SER A 207 7.34 -2.39 -4.24
CA SER A 207 8.10 -1.65 -5.25
C SER A 207 7.27 -0.87 -6.27
N SER A 208 5.94 -1.05 -6.34
CA SER A 208 5.07 -0.43 -7.37
C SER A 208 4.67 1.04 -7.08
N GLN A 209 5.58 1.83 -6.51
CA GLN A 209 5.34 3.24 -6.21
C GLN A 209 4.97 4.06 -7.44
N ASP A 210 5.57 3.67 -8.56
CA ASP A 210 5.31 4.22 -9.88
C ASP A 210 3.87 4.00 -10.36
N LYS A 211 3.10 3.13 -9.70
CA LYS A 211 1.68 2.90 -9.97
C LYS A 211 0.76 3.72 -9.08
N ALA A 212 1.26 4.38 -8.02
CA ALA A 212 0.42 5.15 -7.11
C ALA A 212 -0.27 6.31 -7.84
N ILE A 213 -1.58 6.48 -7.60
CA ILE A 213 -2.37 7.62 -8.11
C ILE A 213 -2.70 8.56 -6.96
N LEU A 214 -3.23 8.01 -5.86
CA LEU A 214 -3.60 8.74 -4.65
C LEU A 214 -3.38 7.86 -3.43
N ILE A 215 -2.76 8.41 -2.39
CA ILE A 215 -2.49 7.73 -1.12
C ILE A 215 -2.84 8.67 0.04
N ALA A 216 -3.55 8.15 1.03
CA ALA A 216 -3.65 8.68 2.37
C ALA A 216 -2.78 7.83 3.31
N GLY A 217 -1.83 8.48 3.98
CA GLY A 217 -0.87 7.82 4.83
C GLY A 217 -1.48 7.31 6.13
N GLY A 218 -1.03 6.15 6.60
CA GLY A 218 -1.46 5.60 7.89
C GLY A 218 -0.80 6.29 9.09
N GLY A 219 -1.35 6.13 10.29
CA GLY A 219 -0.81 6.65 11.54
C GLY A 219 0.34 5.80 12.10
N GLY A 220 1.30 6.43 12.77
CA GLY A 220 2.42 5.76 13.43
C GLY A 220 2.02 5.04 14.70
N GLY A 221 2.70 3.94 15.03
CA GLY A 221 2.51 3.25 16.30
C GLY A 221 3.10 4.05 17.47
N SER A 222 2.56 3.84 18.67
CA SER A 222 3.15 4.43 19.89
C SER A 222 4.49 3.76 20.22
N GLY A 223 5.38 4.50 20.89
CA GLY A 223 6.60 3.92 21.45
C GLY A 223 6.34 3.29 22.83
N GLY A 224 7.14 2.28 23.20
CA GLY A 224 7.05 1.63 24.51
C GLY A 224 6.96 2.61 25.70
N ASP A 225 6.16 2.22 26.70
CA ASP A 225 5.78 3.00 27.89
C ASP A 225 4.91 4.25 27.63
N CYS A 226 4.40 4.43 26.41
CA CYS A 226 3.55 5.56 25.99
C CYS A 226 4.14 6.95 26.24
N ALA A 227 5.44 7.02 26.45
CA ALA A 227 6.13 8.31 26.56
C ALA A 227 6.29 8.99 25.19
N TYR A 228 5.95 8.29 24.10
CA TYR A 228 6.23 8.73 22.75
C TYR A 228 5.04 8.48 21.82
N PRO A 229 4.22 9.52 21.56
CA PRO A 229 3.08 9.39 20.69
C PRO A 229 3.52 9.07 19.25
N GLY A 230 2.70 8.28 18.56
CA GLY A 230 2.83 8.02 17.14
C GLY A 230 2.55 9.27 16.31
N GLY A 231 3.28 9.43 15.21
CA GLY A 231 3.08 10.51 14.26
C GLY A 231 1.80 10.31 13.44
N THR A 232 1.15 11.40 13.09
CA THR A 232 -0.07 11.36 12.27
C THR A 232 0.26 11.15 10.79
N GLY A 233 -0.58 10.43 10.06
CA GLY A 233 -0.45 10.28 8.61
C GLY A 233 -0.54 11.63 7.87
N ASN A 234 0.16 11.77 6.75
CA ASN A 234 0.29 12.97 5.93
C ASN A 234 0.96 14.18 6.61
N SER A 235 1.51 14.01 7.81
CA SER A 235 2.25 15.06 8.51
C SER A 235 3.56 15.41 7.78
N ASP A 236 4.08 16.62 7.99
CA ASP A 236 5.35 17.04 7.36
C ASP A 236 6.56 16.21 7.84
N ASP A 237 6.45 15.60 9.02
CA ASP A 237 7.45 14.69 9.60
C ASP A 237 7.17 13.21 9.35
N SER A 238 6.10 12.90 8.59
CA SER A 238 5.77 11.54 8.14
C SER A 238 6.91 10.90 7.34
N GLY A 239 7.02 9.59 7.45
CA GLY A 239 7.98 8.80 6.72
C GLY A 239 7.52 8.51 5.29
N GLY A 240 8.43 8.69 4.33
CA GLY A 240 8.18 8.42 2.93
C GLY A 240 9.34 8.84 2.02
N GLN A 241 9.27 8.38 0.77
CA GLN A 241 10.24 8.70 -0.27
C GLN A 241 10.19 10.18 -0.66
N SER A 242 11.29 10.70 -1.22
CA SER A 242 11.41 12.10 -1.68
C SER A 242 10.36 12.55 -2.71
N THR A 243 9.66 11.60 -3.34
CA THR A 243 8.57 11.84 -4.30
C THR A 243 7.18 11.90 -3.64
N MET A 244 7.08 11.63 -2.34
CA MET A 244 5.86 11.67 -1.53
C MET A 244 5.98 12.75 -0.46
N GLN A 245 4.86 13.16 0.15
CA GLN A 245 4.88 14.19 1.21
C GLN A 245 5.48 13.62 2.50
N GLY A 246 6.80 13.66 2.66
CA GLY A 246 7.49 13.22 3.88
C GLY A 246 9.01 13.17 3.73
N SER A 247 9.69 12.64 4.75
CA SER A 247 11.14 12.42 4.75
C SER A 247 11.49 11.01 5.21
N ASP A 248 12.41 10.35 4.52
CA ASP A 248 12.98 9.07 4.96
C ASP A 248 13.53 9.23 6.39
N GLY A 249 13.01 8.47 7.35
CA GLY A 249 13.54 8.46 8.70
C GLY A 249 14.81 7.62 8.78
N ALA A 250 15.84 8.12 9.49
CA ALA A 250 17.15 7.47 9.53
C ALA A 250 17.29 6.37 10.60
N ASP A 251 16.37 6.26 11.57
CA ASP A 251 16.59 5.50 12.82
C ASP A 251 15.38 4.62 13.20
N GLY A 252 15.38 3.29 12.94
CA GLY A 252 14.18 2.43 13.04
C GLY A 252 14.18 1.30 14.08
N VAL A 253 13.22 1.34 15.03
CA VAL A 253 12.83 0.22 15.93
C VAL A 253 11.32 0.16 16.28
N ASN A 254 10.52 1.24 16.19
CA ASN A 254 9.11 1.31 16.66
C ASN A 254 8.15 1.88 15.58
N GLY A 255 7.26 1.09 15.00
CA GLY A 255 6.78 1.18 13.59
C GLY A 255 6.07 2.45 13.15
N GLY A 256 6.45 2.97 11.97
CA GLY A 256 5.76 4.08 11.34
C GLY A 256 4.61 3.64 10.42
N GLY A 257 3.57 4.47 10.37
CA GLY A 257 2.36 4.30 9.58
C GLY A 257 2.62 4.43 8.08
N GLY A 258 1.77 3.77 7.29
CA GLY A 258 1.95 3.49 5.88
C GLY A 258 2.08 4.69 4.95
N GLY A 259 3.29 5.01 4.50
CA GLY A 259 3.51 5.38 3.10
C GLY A 259 3.72 4.11 2.28
N TYR A 260 4.06 4.21 0.99
CA TYR A 260 4.31 3.02 0.16
C TYR A 260 5.43 2.10 0.73
N HIS A 261 6.36 2.65 1.52
CA HIS A 261 7.36 1.88 2.28
C HIS A 261 7.10 1.76 3.78
N GLY A 262 5.93 2.20 4.26
CA GLY A 262 5.73 2.41 5.69
C GLY A 262 6.59 3.55 6.22
N GLY A 263 6.09 4.26 7.22
CA GLY A 263 6.93 5.13 8.02
C GLY A 263 8.01 4.25 8.64
N THR A 264 9.26 4.71 8.62
CA THR A 264 10.30 4.05 9.40
C THR A 264 9.85 4.05 10.85
N GLY A 265 10.10 2.95 11.56
CA GLY A 265 9.90 2.99 12.99
C GLY A 265 10.71 4.12 13.63
N GLY A 266 10.30 4.67 14.76
CA GLY A 266 11.16 5.50 15.58
C GLY A 266 12.26 4.67 16.24
N ALA A 267 13.34 5.29 16.72
CA ALA A 267 14.33 4.60 17.55
C ALA A 267 13.66 3.91 18.77
N ARG A 268 14.31 2.94 19.42
CA ARG A 268 13.78 2.31 20.65
C ARG A 268 13.50 3.40 21.69
N GLY A 269 12.24 3.52 22.12
CA GLY A 269 11.79 4.63 22.95
C GLY A 269 11.54 5.91 22.16
N LYS A 270 11.01 5.80 20.94
CA LYS A 270 10.39 6.88 20.18
C LYS A 270 9.11 6.35 19.53
N GLY A 271 8.15 7.23 19.26
CA GLY A 271 6.96 6.90 18.52
C GLY A 271 7.31 6.66 17.05
N GLY A 272 6.52 5.82 16.38
CA GLY A 272 6.62 5.65 14.95
C GLY A 272 6.13 6.89 14.21
N LYS A 273 6.73 7.19 13.06
CA LYS A 273 6.24 8.30 12.21
C LYS A 273 4.97 7.89 11.48
N GLY A 274 4.05 8.80 11.20
CA GLY A 274 2.96 8.51 10.26
C GLY A 274 3.49 8.27 8.84
N GLY A 275 2.61 7.83 7.96
CA GLY A 275 2.89 7.62 6.54
C GLY A 275 2.62 8.85 5.70
N SER A 276 3.31 8.99 4.58
CA SER A 276 3.12 10.12 3.67
C SER A 276 1.88 10.02 2.80
N GLY A 277 1.25 11.16 2.56
CA GLY A 277 0.23 11.32 1.53
C GLY A 277 0.84 11.50 0.15
N PHE A 278 0.07 11.17 -0.88
CA PHE A 278 0.51 11.32 -2.26
C PHE A 278 -0.66 11.57 -3.20
N VAL A 279 -0.46 12.43 -4.19
CA VAL A 279 -1.31 12.55 -5.38
C VAL A 279 -0.39 12.66 -6.59
N VAL A 280 -0.65 11.85 -7.60
CA VAL A 280 0.16 11.81 -8.83
C VAL A 280 0.17 13.17 -9.54
N SER A 281 1.29 13.51 -10.18
CA SER A 281 1.37 14.69 -11.04
C SER A 281 0.79 14.43 -12.43
N ASN A 282 0.28 15.49 -13.07
CA ASN A 282 -0.21 15.41 -14.45
C ASN A 282 0.88 14.91 -15.43
N GLY A 283 0.50 14.01 -16.32
CA GLY A 283 1.37 13.46 -17.36
C GLY A 283 2.18 12.22 -16.98
N VAL A 284 2.07 11.73 -15.74
CA VAL A 284 2.64 10.44 -15.33
C VAL A 284 1.86 9.29 -15.97
N PHE A 285 0.53 9.35 -15.92
CA PHE A 285 -0.37 8.41 -16.59
C PHE A 285 -1.18 9.15 -17.66
N PRO A 286 -1.22 8.65 -18.92
CA PRO A 286 -2.06 9.26 -19.95
C PRO A 286 -3.56 9.09 -19.69
N GLU A 287 -3.96 8.12 -18.87
CA GLU A 287 -5.35 7.82 -18.53
C GLU A 287 -5.95 8.76 -17.48
N ILE A 288 -5.11 9.52 -16.76
CA ILE A 288 -5.53 10.30 -15.60
C ILE A 288 -4.97 11.71 -15.67
N ARG A 289 -5.84 12.70 -15.47
CA ARG A 289 -5.47 14.10 -15.29
C ARG A 289 -6.04 14.63 -13.98
N VAL A 290 -5.16 15.03 -13.07
CA VAL A 290 -5.53 15.69 -11.81
C VAL A 290 -6.06 17.09 -12.11
N LEU A 291 -7.29 17.34 -11.69
CA LEU A 291 -7.96 18.64 -11.81
C LEU A 291 -7.76 19.47 -10.54
N ASP A 292 -7.87 18.82 -9.39
CA ASP A 292 -7.70 19.45 -8.08
C ASP A 292 -7.36 18.38 -7.03
N SER A 293 -6.68 18.77 -5.95
CA SER A 293 -6.32 17.84 -4.87
C SER A 293 -6.03 18.54 -3.55
N ARG A 294 -6.19 17.79 -2.46
CA ARG A 294 -5.90 18.21 -1.10
C ARG A 294 -5.35 17.04 -0.30
N ILE A 295 -4.25 17.29 0.42
CA ILE A 295 -3.67 16.35 1.38
C ILE A 295 -3.73 17.02 2.77
N MET A 296 -4.24 16.30 3.77
CA MET A 296 -4.45 16.79 5.13
C MET A 296 -3.94 15.78 6.17
N HIS A 297 -3.50 16.29 7.31
CA HIS A 297 -3.15 15.53 8.51
C HIS A 297 -3.89 16.12 9.72
N SER A 298 -4.04 15.34 10.79
CA SER A 298 -4.58 15.86 12.04
C SER A 298 -3.54 16.68 12.77
N GLU A 299 -3.96 17.80 13.35
CA GLU A 299 -3.09 18.57 14.23
C GLU A 299 -2.72 17.74 15.47
N PRO A 300 -1.48 17.85 16.00
CA PRO A 300 -1.09 17.16 17.21
C PRO A 300 -2.04 17.44 18.39
N GLY A 301 -2.46 16.37 19.09
CA GLY A 301 -3.37 16.46 20.24
C GLY A 301 -4.86 16.51 19.88
N VAL A 302 -5.21 16.44 18.59
CA VAL A 302 -6.59 16.23 18.15
C VAL A 302 -6.90 14.74 18.22
N GLY A 303 -7.95 14.35 18.96
CA GLY A 303 -8.36 12.94 19.12
C GLY A 303 -9.19 12.38 17.96
N HIS A 304 -9.15 13.01 16.79
CA HIS A 304 -9.91 12.57 15.63
C HIS A 304 -9.14 12.82 14.32
N PRO A 305 -9.31 11.95 13.30
CA PRO A 305 -8.69 12.10 11.99
C PRO A 305 -9.19 13.37 11.26
N PRO A 306 -8.56 13.77 10.15
CA PRO A 306 -9.01 14.92 9.39
C PRO A 306 -10.34 14.65 8.69
N LYS A 307 -11.09 15.72 8.39
CA LYS A 307 -12.31 15.67 7.57
C LYS A 307 -13.40 14.76 8.14
N THR A 308 -13.57 14.78 9.46
CA THR A 308 -14.66 14.08 10.16
C THR A 308 -16.03 14.72 9.93
N ASP A 309 -16.07 15.92 9.36
CA ASP A 309 -17.28 16.63 8.93
C ASP A 309 -17.71 16.28 7.48
N ASP A 310 -16.89 15.52 6.75
CA ASP A 310 -17.23 15.09 5.39
C ASP A 310 -18.39 14.08 5.41
N PRO A 311 -19.42 14.23 4.55
CA PRO A 311 -20.57 13.31 4.54
C PRO A 311 -20.20 11.86 4.22
N ASP A 312 -19.05 11.60 3.59
CA ASP A 312 -18.58 10.26 3.27
C ASP A 312 -17.73 9.63 4.39
N TYR A 313 -17.53 10.35 5.49
CA TYR A 313 -16.89 9.85 6.70
C TYR A 313 -17.83 8.94 7.49
N ASP A 314 -17.38 7.75 7.87
CA ASP A 314 -18.19 6.75 8.59
C ASP A 314 -18.20 6.88 10.12
N GLY A 315 -17.47 7.86 10.65
CA GLY A 315 -17.34 8.10 12.09
C GLY A 315 -16.15 7.41 12.75
N GLU A 316 -15.44 6.51 12.06
CA GLU A 316 -14.31 5.77 12.63
C GLU A 316 -13.05 5.74 11.77
N ALA A 317 -13.15 5.89 10.45
CA ALA A 317 -12.03 5.73 9.52
C ALA A 317 -10.82 6.60 9.91
N GLY A 318 -9.63 6.00 9.97
CA GLY A 318 -8.38 6.68 10.33
C GLY A 318 -8.25 7.12 11.78
N GLY A 319 -9.22 6.80 12.64
CA GLY A 319 -9.07 6.87 14.09
C GLY A 319 -7.98 5.91 14.60
N ILE A 320 -7.51 6.13 15.83
CA ILE A 320 -6.59 5.21 16.52
C ILE A 320 -7.21 3.81 16.59
N GLU A 321 -6.44 2.80 16.21
CA GLU A 321 -6.91 1.41 16.09
C GLU A 321 -8.13 1.23 15.18
N LYS A 322 -8.32 2.14 14.21
CA LYS A 322 -9.36 2.03 13.18
C LYS A 322 -8.73 1.83 11.81
N ASN A 323 -9.46 1.13 10.96
CA ASN A 323 -9.06 0.90 9.58
C ASN A 323 -9.15 2.20 8.78
N GLY A 324 -8.54 2.18 7.60
CA GLY A 324 -8.74 3.21 6.61
C GLY A 324 -10.06 3.05 5.87
N ARG A 325 -10.26 3.94 4.89
CA ARG A 325 -11.45 3.97 4.02
C ARG A 325 -11.08 4.60 2.69
N VAL A 326 -11.69 4.14 1.60
CA VAL A 326 -11.63 4.81 0.29
C VAL A 326 -13.04 4.95 -0.27
N VAL A 327 -13.39 6.17 -0.69
CA VAL A 327 -14.66 6.48 -1.36
C VAL A 327 -14.36 7.07 -2.72
N ILE A 328 -15.07 6.58 -3.74
CA ILE A 328 -14.90 6.98 -5.13
C ILE A 328 -16.24 7.41 -5.68
N HIS A 329 -16.38 8.69 -6.02
CA HIS A 329 -17.54 9.23 -6.71
C HIS A 329 -17.27 9.33 -8.20
N PHE A 330 -17.98 8.57 -8.99
CA PHE A 330 -17.92 8.61 -10.45
C PHE A 330 -18.96 9.58 -11.00
N THR A 331 -18.52 10.54 -11.82
CA THR A 331 -19.40 11.54 -12.41
C THR A 331 -19.23 11.62 -13.93
N CYS A 332 -20.36 11.91 -14.58
CA CYS A 332 -20.51 11.98 -16.04
C CYS A 332 -20.29 13.42 -16.53
N GLU A 333 -20.52 14.37 -15.64
CA GLU A 333 -20.38 15.81 -15.85
C GLU A 333 -19.21 16.33 -15.01
N PRO A 334 -18.60 17.47 -15.37
CA PRO A 334 -17.52 18.05 -14.60
C PRO A 334 -17.95 18.28 -13.14
N PRO A 335 -17.23 17.71 -12.15
CA PRO A 335 -17.56 17.87 -10.74
C PRO A 335 -17.17 19.28 -10.26
N GLN A 336 -17.66 19.63 -9.06
CA GLN A 336 -17.11 20.79 -8.35
C GLN A 336 -15.69 20.50 -7.90
N LEU A 337 -14.81 21.49 -8.04
CA LEU A 337 -13.45 21.42 -7.51
C LEU A 337 -13.46 21.69 -5.98
N ILE A 338 -12.43 21.22 -5.30
CA ILE A 338 -12.35 20.97 -3.84
C ILE A 338 -12.06 22.25 -3.03
#